data_AF-A0A9E3AQF3-F1
#
_entry.id   AF-A0A9E3AQF3-F1
#
_cell.length_a   1.000
_cell.length_b   1.000
_cell.length_c   1.000
_cell.angle_alpha   90.00
_cell.angle_beta   90.00
_cell.angle_gamma   90.00
#
_symmetry.space_group_name_H-M   'P 1'
#
loop_
_entity.id
_entity.type
_entity.pdbx_description
1 polymer ?
#
loop_
_entity_poly.entity_id
_entity_poly.type
_entity_poly.pdbx_seq_one_letter_code
_entity_poly.pdbx_strand_id
1 'polypeptide(L)'
;MRLRYDGEFGEAAARREQPSAEASAVAPAFEIQWRSSANEIPGDAWRRCFPPPLEGLWLYSALEKAELEDQFRFAYGLVMRGSEIVAIAPVFEAILPISLVAPRLVDWALRLGGRFLRHLRFQKTLFVGCPCSDEGTVGMVPGVRLADFAGLLQQALWERAREGKAACLVWKDFPESAWPALRALSREAGLGEAVSYPGTRIMDIGSDFESYLGRLTANRRHNLRKKLRLSRDHVDVTVELVLNP
;
A
#
# COMPACT_ATOMS: atom_id res chain seq x y z
N MET A 1 32.79 -26.37 -80.72
CA MET A 1 32.06 -25.09 -80.61
C MET A 1 32.56 -24.38 -79.36
N ARG A 2 33.28 -23.26 -79.54
CA ARG A 2 33.86 -22.42 -78.47
C ARG A 2 32.75 -21.60 -77.81
N LEU A 3 32.89 -21.31 -76.52
CA LEU A 3 33.05 -19.94 -76.01
C LEU A 3 33.33 -19.97 -74.49
N ARG A 4 34.51 -19.43 -74.12
CA ARG A 4 34.81 -18.90 -72.79
C ARG A 4 34.25 -17.48 -72.71
N TYR A 5 33.90 -17.03 -71.51
CA TYR A 5 33.82 -15.60 -71.22
C TYR A 5 34.37 -15.33 -69.82
N ASP A 6 35.48 -14.59 -69.80
CA ASP A 6 36.08 -13.94 -68.63
C ASP A 6 35.39 -12.59 -68.42
N GLY A 7 35.22 -12.17 -67.17
CA GLY A 7 34.68 -10.85 -66.84
C GLY A 7 34.98 -10.47 -65.40
N GLU A 8 36.14 -9.84 -65.19
CA GLU A 8 36.43 -9.05 -63.99
C GLU A 8 35.64 -7.74 -64.00
N PHE A 9 35.14 -7.31 -62.84
CA PHE A 9 34.75 -5.93 -62.58
C PHE A 9 35.06 -5.54 -61.12
N GLY A 10 36.01 -4.62 -60.95
CA GLY A 10 35.80 -3.35 -60.23
C GLY A 10 36.00 -3.29 -58.71
N GLU A 11 37.08 -2.60 -58.31
CA GLU A 11 37.22 -1.93 -57.01
C GLU A 11 36.12 -0.86 -56.79
N ALA A 12 35.64 -0.76 -55.54
CA ALA A 12 35.34 0.48 -54.78
C ALA A 12 34.28 0.21 -53.70
N ALA A 13 34.69 -0.41 -52.58
CA ALA A 13 33.86 -0.44 -51.39
C ALA A 13 33.89 0.95 -50.72
N ALA A 14 32.90 1.77 -51.06
CA ALA A 14 32.60 3.02 -50.39
C ALA A 14 32.47 2.80 -48.87
N ARG A 15 33.20 3.62 -48.09
CA ARG A 15 32.97 3.85 -46.67
C ARG A 15 31.49 4.14 -46.44
N ARG A 16 30.76 3.17 -45.91
CA ARG A 16 29.51 3.43 -45.20
C ARG A 16 29.90 3.85 -43.79
N GLU A 17 29.79 5.13 -43.51
CA GLU A 17 29.70 5.65 -42.15
C GLU A 17 28.59 4.86 -41.43
N GLN A 18 28.98 4.14 -40.38
CA GLN A 18 28.03 3.57 -39.44
C GLN A 18 27.37 4.74 -38.70
N PRO A 19 26.02 4.88 -38.74
CA PRO A 19 25.37 5.78 -37.80
C PRO A 19 25.66 5.28 -36.39
N SER A 20 26.28 6.17 -35.61
CA SER A 20 26.57 6.04 -34.19
C SER A 20 25.40 5.36 -33.48
N ALA A 21 25.72 4.30 -32.74
CA ALA A 21 24.81 3.71 -31.77
C ALA A 21 24.48 4.78 -30.73
N GLU A 22 23.39 5.51 -30.95
CA GLU A 22 22.65 6.13 -29.86
C GLU A 22 22.33 5.01 -28.89
N ALA A 23 22.96 5.09 -27.72
CA ALA A 23 22.73 4.19 -26.62
C ALA A 23 21.22 4.11 -26.39
N SER A 24 20.64 2.96 -26.72
CA SER A 24 19.31 2.59 -26.29
C SER A 24 19.32 2.63 -24.77
N ALA A 25 18.86 3.75 -24.21
CA ALA A 25 18.83 3.97 -22.77
C ALA A 25 17.84 2.96 -22.20
N VAL A 26 18.38 1.86 -21.66
CA VAL A 26 17.64 0.92 -20.83
C VAL A 26 16.96 1.75 -19.75
N ALA A 27 15.64 1.70 -19.68
CA ALA A 27 14.89 2.43 -18.65
C ALA A 27 15.51 2.11 -17.28
N PRO A 28 15.79 3.13 -16.43
CA PRO A 28 16.47 2.91 -15.17
C PRO A 28 15.69 1.90 -14.31
N ALA A 29 16.39 0.90 -13.81
CA ALA A 29 15.83 -0.13 -12.93
C ALA A 29 15.31 0.50 -11.63
N PHE A 30 14.29 -0.13 -11.04
CA PHE A 30 13.79 0.26 -9.73
C PHE A 30 14.67 -0.28 -8.60
N GLU A 31 14.76 0.45 -7.49
CA GLU A 31 15.42 0.05 -6.24
C GLU A 31 14.49 0.34 -5.06
N ILE A 32 14.59 -0.43 -3.96
CA ILE A 32 13.85 -0.18 -2.73
C ILE A 32 14.77 0.36 -1.64
N GLN A 33 14.41 1.50 -1.05
CA GLN A 33 15.07 2.04 0.14
C GLN A 33 14.11 2.13 1.31
N TRP A 34 14.58 1.90 2.53
CA TRP A 34 13.75 1.95 3.73
C TRP A 34 13.96 3.25 4.52
N ARG A 35 12.86 3.79 5.05
CA ARG A 35 12.85 4.84 6.08
C ARG A 35 12.06 4.39 7.29
N SER A 36 12.46 4.85 8.47
CA SER A 36 11.81 4.52 9.74
C SER A 36 10.80 5.56 10.20
N SER A 37 10.85 6.77 9.64
CA SER A 37 9.87 7.82 9.91
C SER A 37 9.39 8.48 8.61
N ALA A 38 8.12 8.84 8.58
CA ALA A 38 7.51 9.59 7.49
C ALA A 38 8.21 10.94 7.25
N ASN A 39 8.77 11.53 8.32
CA ASN A 39 9.47 12.82 8.27
C ASN A 39 10.89 12.74 7.68
N GLU A 40 11.45 11.54 7.50
CA GLU A 40 12.72 11.34 6.79
C GLU A 40 12.53 11.40 5.26
N ILE A 41 11.29 11.38 4.78
CA ILE A 41 10.94 11.42 3.36
C ILE A 41 10.63 12.87 2.97
N PRO A 42 11.21 13.38 1.87
CA PRO A 42 10.93 14.74 1.40
C PRO A 42 9.43 15.00 1.22
N GLY A 43 8.95 16.13 1.74
CA GLY A 43 7.51 16.46 1.69
C GLY A 43 6.96 16.62 0.27
N ASP A 44 7.80 16.97 -0.71
CA ASP A 44 7.41 16.99 -2.12
C ASP A 44 7.19 15.58 -2.69
N ALA A 45 7.97 14.58 -2.27
CA ALA A 45 7.76 13.19 -2.66
C ALA A 45 6.42 12.68 -2.13
N TRP A 46 6.08 13.01 -0.88
CA TRP A 46 4.76 12.74 -0.31
C TRP A 46 3.63 13.38 -1.14
N ARG A 47 3.73 14.67 -1.48
CA ARG A 47 2.69 15.35 -2.29
C ARG A 47 2.52 14.76 -3.68
N ARG A 48 3.61 14.29 -4.30
CA ARG A 48 3.57 13.68 -5.64
C ARG A 48 3.04 12.25 -5.63
N CYS A 49 3.35 11.46 -4.60
CA CYS A 49 2.95 10.06 -4.47
C CYS A 49 1.56 9.89 -3.82
N PHE A 50 1.19 10.79 -2.91
CA PHE A 50 -0.09 10.84 -2.22
C PHE A 50 -0.80 12.18 -2.50
N PRO A 51 -1.17 12.47 -3.75
CA PRO A 51 -2.02 13.62 -4.04
C PRO A 51 -3.41 13.42 -3.44
N PRO A 52 -4.17 14.50 -3.14
CA PRO A 52 -5.56 14.40 -2.74
C PRO A 52 -6.36 13.50 -3.70
N PRO A 53 -7.26 12.64 -3.20
CA PRO A 53 -7.77 12.58 -1.83
C PRO A 53 -6.93 11.70 -0.86
N LEU A 54 -5.75 11.23 -1.27
CA LEU A 54 -4.96 10.33 -0.44
C LEU A 54 -4.35 11.04 0.76
N GLU A 55 -4.41 10.36 1.89
CA GLU A 55 -3.84 10.85 3.15
C GLU A 55 -2.33 10.60 3.15
N GLY A 56 -1.55 11.66 2.94
CA GLY A 56 -0.09 11.60 2.85
C GLY A 56 0.62 11.81 4.19
N LEU A 57 1.71 12.58 4.16
CA LEU A 57 2.62 12.83 5.30
C LEU A 57 1.90 13.13 6.62
N TRP A 58 0.84 13.94 6.61
CA TRP A 58 0.18 14.38 7.83
C TRP A 58 -0.40 13.20 8.63
N LEU A 59 -1.00 12.21 7.97
CA LEU A 59 -1.61 11.06 8.62
C LEU A 59 -0.54 10.17 9.22
N TYR A 60 0.46 9.80 8.42
CA TYR A 60 1.52 8.91 8.86
C TYR A 60 2.37 9.52 9.98
N SER A 61 2.68 10.82 9.90
CA SER A 61 3.32 11.55 11.00
C SER A 61 2.45 11.66 12.25
N ALA A 62 1.12 11.71 12.12
CA ALA A 62 0.21 11.70 13.27
C ALA A 62 0.16 10.31 13.92
N LEU A 63 0.10 9.25 13.12
CA LEU A 63 0.12 7.85 13.59
C LEU A 63 1.42 7.53 14.33
N GLU A 64 2.56 7.98 13.81
CA GLU A 64 3.86 7.84 14.50
C GLU A 64 3.91 8.57 15.84
N LYS A 65 3.21 9.69 15.98
CA LYS A 65 3.19 10.51 17.21
C LYS A 65 2.09 10.10 18.19
N ALA A 66 1.25 9.14 17.83
CA ALA A 66 0.10 8.73 18.64
C ALA A 66 0.48 7.77 19.79
N GLU A 67 1.78 7.57 20.05
CA GLU A 67 2.31 6.71 21.12
C GLU A 67 1.78 5.27 21.03
N LEU A 68 1.80 4.73 19.82
CA LEU A 68 1.26 3.41 19.48
C LEU A 68 2.35 2.34 19.34
N GLU A 69 3.58 2.60 19.77
CA GLU A 69 4.78 1.79 19.47
C GLU A 69 4.74 0.38 20.06
N ASP A 70 3.96 0.20 21.13
CA ASP A 70 3.69 -1.10 21.75
C ASP A 70 2.84 -2.01 20.86
N GLN A 71 2.04 -1.42 19.95
CA GLN A 71 1.10 -2.13 19.09
C GLN A 71 1.53 -2.11 17.62
N PHE A 72 2.11 -0.99 17.17
CA PHE A 72 2.42 -0.70 15.79
C PHE A 72 3.85 -0.20 15.64
N ARG A 73 4.57 -0.71 14.64
CA ARG A 73 5.86 -0.14 14.21
C ARG A 73 5.79 0.23 12.75
N PHE A 74 6.05 1.49 12.45
CA PHE A 74 5.95 2.03 11.09
C PHE A 74 7.28 1.97 10.35
N ALA A 75 7.19 1.82 9.03
CA ALA A 75 8.30 1.90 8.11
C ALA A 75 7.78 2.27 6.72
N TYR A 76 8.67 2.75 5.85
CA TYR A 76 8.29 3.21 4.52
C TYR A 76 9.27 2.66 3.49
N GLY A 77 8.74 1.89 2.54
CA GLY A 77 9.48 1.43 1.38
C GLY A 77 9.41 2.49 0.29
N LEU A 78 10.54 3.09 -0.04
CA LEU A 78 10.69 4.04 -1.13
C LEU A 78 11.09 3.30 -2.40
N VAL A 79 10.28 3.39 -3.44
CA VAL A 79 10.65 2.91 -4.76
C VAL A 79 11.40 4.03 -5.46
N MET A 80 12.67 3.77 -5.73
CA MET A 80 13.59 4.68 -6.41
C MET A 80 13.67 4.31 -7.89
N ARG A 81 13.72 5.32 -8.75
CA ARG A 81 14.09 5.20 -10.16
C ARG A 81 15.27 6.12 -10.42
N GLY A 82 16.48 5.57 -10.35
CA GLY A 82 17.69 6.38 -10.20
C GLY A 82 17.70 7.10 -8.85
N SER A 83 17.88 8.42 -8.84
CA SER A 83 17.84 9.24 -7.62
C SER A 83 16.45 9.74 -7.23
N GLU A 84 15.41 9.45 -8.04
CA GLU A 84 14.06 9.96 -7.81
C GLU A 84 13.19 8.95 -7.04
N ILE A 85 12.51 9.42 -5.99
CA ILE A 85 11.42 8.66 -5.35
C ILE A 85 10.19 8.71 -6.26
N VAL A 86 9.75 7.54 -6.73
CA VAL A 86 8.61 7.39 -7.64
C VAL A 86 7.40 6.71 -7.00
N ALA A 87 7.61 6.02 -5.88
CA ALA A 87 6.53 5.51 -5.06
C ALA A 87 6.94 5.42 -3.59
N ILE A 88 5.94 5.47 -2.71
CA ILE A 88 6.08 5.30 -1.28
C ILE A 88 5.08 4.22 -0.87
N ALA A 89 5.58 3.14 -0.29
CA ALA A 89 4.80 2.05 0.29
C ALA A 89 4.88 2.14 1.82
N PRO A 90 3.84 2.69 2.48
CA PRO A 90 3.73 2.65 3.93
C PRO A 90 3.54 1.21 4.41
N VAL A 91 4.23 0.88 5.49
CA VAL A 91 4.22 -0.45 6.07
C VAL A 91 4.14 -0.33 7.58
N PHE A 92 3.38 -1.21 8.22
CA PHE A 92 3.34 -1.29 9.67
C PHE A 92 3.41 -2.74 10.15
N GLU A 93 4.14 -2.96 11.23
CA GLU A 93 4.10 -4.23 11.95
C GLU A 93 3.04 -4.16 13.03
N ALA A 94 2.24 -5.21 13.17
CA ALA A 94 1.29 -5.34 14.28
C ALA A 94 1.33 -6.76 14.86
N ILE A 95 1.11 -6.87 16.17
CA ILE A 95 0.96 -8.17 16.84
C ILE A 95 -0.53 -8.48 16.92
N LEU A 96 -0.98 -9.44 16.13
CA LEU A 96 -2.40 -9.80 16.06
C LEU A 96 -2.66 -11.17 16.68
N PRO A 97 -3.81 -11.37 17.34
CA PRO A 97 -4.23 -12.70 17.72
C PRO A 97 -4.48 -13.56 16.48
N ILE A 98 -3.87 -14.74 16.42
CA ILE A 98 -3.94 -15.70 15.31
C ILE A 98 -5.39 -16.08 14.97
N SER A 99 -6.32 -15.98 15.92
CA SER A 99 -7.75 -16.21 15.73
C SER A 99 -8.41 -15.25 14.73
N LEU A 100 -7.79 -14.10 14.43
CA LEU A 100 -8.25 -13.19 13.39
C LEU A 100 -7.98 -13.71 11.97
N VAL A 101 -6.96 -14.56 11.81
CA VAL A 101 -6.47 -15.03 10.50
C VAL A 101 -6.71 -16.53 10.31
N ALA A 102 -6.84 -17.28 11.41
CA ALA A 102 -6.95 -18.73 11.38
C ALA A 102 -8.36 -19.21 10.92
N PRO A 103 -8.45 -20.21 10.03
CA PRO A 103 -9.70 -20.90 9.73
C PRO A 103 -10.35 -21.45 11.00
N ARG A 104 -11.69 -21.47 11.07
CA ARG A 104 -12.46 -21.84 12.29
C ARG A 104 -12.06 -23.18 12.93
N LEU A 105 -11.57 -24.13 12.14
CA LEU A 105 -11.06 -25.43 12.64
C LEU A 105 -9.77 -25.30 13.46
N VAL A 106 -8.88 -24.37 13.11
CA VAL A 106 -7.61 -24.13 13.82
C VAL A 106 -7.88 -23.37 15.13
N ASP A 107 -8.90 -22.50 15.17
CA ASP A 107 -9.30 -21.79 16.39
C ASP A 107 -9.77 -22.74 17.50
N TRP A 108 -10.42 -23.85 17.15
CA TRP A 108 -10.79 -24.91 18.09
C TRP A 108 -9.57 -25.62 18.69
N ALA A 109 -8.59 -26.00 17.86
CA ALA A 109 -7.37 -26.68 18.32
C ALA A 109 -6.49 -25.77 19.21
N LEU A 110 -6.39 -24.47 18.87
CA LEU A 110 -5.67 -23.46 19.66
C LEU A 110 -6.34 -23.18 21.02
N ARG A 111 -7.66 -23.32 21.10
CA ARG A 111 -8.40 -23.23 22.38
C ARG A 111 -8.14 -24.45 23.27
N LEU A 112 -7.96 -25.64 22.69
CA LEU A 112 -7.71 -26.89 23.44
C LEU A 112 -6.29 -26.97 24.01
N GLY A 113 -5.25 -26.49 23.31
CA GLY A 113 -3.86 -26.72 23.72
C GLY A 113 -3.31 -25.81 24.84
N GLY A 114 -4.18 -25.20 25.66
CA GLY A 114 -3.82 -24.63 26.96
C GLY A 114 -2.75 -23.52 26.97
N ARG A 115 -2.25 -23.21 28.17
CA ARG A 115 -1.35 -22.09 28.52
C ARG A 115 0.00 -22.10 27.76
N PHE A 116 0.38 -23.23 27.17
CA PHE A 116 1.60 -23.41 26.37
C PHE A 116 1.48 -22.84 24.95
N LEU A 117 0.30 -22.85 24.33
CA LEU A 117 0.07 -22.24 23.01
C LEU A 117 -0.11 -20.72 23.08
N ARG A 118 -0.12 -20.13 24.27
CA ARG A 118 -0.41 -18.69 24.47
C ARG A 118 0.58 -17.77 23.74
N HIS A 119 1.83 -18.19 23.60
CA HIS A 119 2.85 -17.48 22.81
C HIS A 119 2.67 -17.65 21.29
N LEU A 120 2.01 -18.73 20.85
CA LEU A 120 1.64 -18.98 19.44
C LEU A 120 0.32 -18.30 19.04
N ARG A 121 -0.43 -17.76 20.02
CA ARG A 121 -1.69 -17.05 19.76
C ARG A 121 -1.48 -15.66 19.20
N PHE A 122 -0.28 -15.10 19.28
CA PHE A 122 -0.01 -13.74 18.83
C PHE A 122 1.05 -13.80 17.75
N GLN A 123 0.66 -13.39 16.55
CA GLN A 123 1.51 -13.42 15.38
C GLN A 123 1.88 -11.99 15.01
N LYS A 124 3.19 -11.75 14.91
CA LYS A 124 3.68 -10.51 14.33
C LYS A 124 3.45 -10.57 12.81
N THR A 125 2.74 -9.59 12.30
CA THR A 125 2.39 -9.48 10.88
C THR A 125 2.87 -8.15 10.35
N LEU A 126 3.51 -8.18 9.17
CA LEU A 126 3.88 -7.00 8.42
C LEU A 126 2.75 -6.65 7.44
N PHE A 127 2.20 -5.46 7.56
CA PHE A 127 1.12 -4.98 6.72
C PHE A 127 1.63 -3.92 5.76
N VAL A 128 1.30 -4.05 4.47
CA VAL A 128 1.44 -2.98 3.48
C VAL A 128 0.16 -2.18 3.46
N GLY A 129 0.27 -0.85 3.61
CA GLY A 129 -0.86 0.09 3.66
C GLY A 129 -0.92 0.84 5.00
N CYS A 130 -2.12 1.30 5.35
CA CYS A 130 -2.38 2.09 6.55
C CYS A 130 -3.23 1.29 7.56
N PRO A 131 -2.94 1.37 8.88
CA PRO A 131 -3.76 0.71 9.90
C PRO A 131 -5.16 1.33 10.02
N CYS A 132 -5.29 2.63 9.74
CA CYS A 132 -6.50 3.42 10.01
C CYS A 132 -7.23 3.92 8.76
N SER A 133 -6.67 3.73 7.57
CA SER A 133 -7.35 4.10 6.32
C SER A 133 -8.28 2.99 5.86
N ASP A 134 -9.37 3.37 5.20
CA ASP A 134 -10.35 2.45 4.63
C ASP A 134 -9.72 1.57 3.53
N GLU A 135 -8.78 2.14 2.77
CA GLU A 135 -8.09 1.46 1.69
C GLU A 135 -6.56 1.54 1.84
N GLY A 136 -5.88 0.40 1.66
CA GLY A 136 -4.44 0.34 1.58
C GLY A 136 -3.93 0.96 0.29
N THR A 137 -2.86 1.77 0.40
CA THR A 137 -2.31 2.50 -0.74
C THR A 137 -0.79 2.42 -0.76
N VAL A 138 -0.23 2.12 -1.93
CA VAL A 138 1.14 2.48 -2.30
C VAL A 138 1.02 3.74 -3.15
N GLY A 139 1.47 4.87 -2.61
CA GLY A 139 1.40 6.14 -3.33
C GLY A 139 2.43 6.14 -4.45
N MET A 140 2.04 6.58 -5.64
CA MET A 140 2.88 6.54 -6.84
C MET A 140 2.77 7.87 -7.58
N VAL A 141 3.87 8.29 -8.20
CA VAL A 141 3.83 9.46 -9.10
C VAL A 141 3.04 9.13 -10.37
N PRO A 142 2.45 10.13 -11.05
CA PRO A 142 1.72 9.90 -12.29
C PRO A 142 2.54 9.14 -13.34
N GLY A 143 1.89 8.17 -14.01
CA GLY A 143 2.50 7.36 -15.06
C GLY A 143 3.28 6.13 -14.57
N VAL A 144 3.48 5.97 -13.25
CA VAL A 144 4.04 4.75 -12.65
C VAL A 144 2.90 3.85 -12.18
N ARG A 145 2.99 2.55 -12.46
CA ARG A 145 1.98 1.56 -12.05
C ARG A 145 2.57 0.60 -11.04
N LEU A 146 1.74 0.12 -10.11
CA LEU A 146 2.16 -0.86 -9.11
C LEU A 146 2.78 -2.12 -9.76
N ALA A 147 2.20 -2.57 -10.88
CA ALA A 147 2.70 -3.72 -11.63
C ALA A 147 4.16 -3.57 -12.11
N ASP A 148 4.67 -2.34 -12.25
CA ASP A 148 6.02 -2.10 -12.76
C ASP A 148 7.11 -2.43 -11.71
N PHE A 149 6.75 -2.45 -10.41
CA PHE A 149 7.70 -2.68 -9.30
C PHE A 149 7.19 -3.62 -8.20
N ALA A 150 5.96 -4.14 -8.28
CA ALA A 150 5.33 -4.95 -7.24
C ALA A 150 6.18 -6.17 -6.84
N GLY A 151 6.78 -6.87 -7.80
CA GLY A 151 7.63 -8.03 -7.53
C GLY A 151 8.89 -7.67 -6.73
N LEU A 152 9.55 -6.56 -7.09
CA LEU A 152 10.71 -6.04 -6.37
C LEU A 152 10.34 -5.61 -4.95
N LEU A 153 9.24 -4.86 -4.80
CA LEU A 153 8.75 -4.42 -3.50
C LEU A 153 8.38 -5.63 -2.62
N GLN A 154 7.77 -6.67 -3.18
CA GLN A 154 7.45 -7.90 -2.47
C GLN A 154 8.69 -8.63 -1.95
N GLN A 155 9.79 -8.67 -2.73
CA GLN A 155 11.05 -9.25 -2.28
C GLN A 155 11.64 -8.47 -1.11
N ALA A 156 11.70 -7.14 -1.21
CA ALA A 156 12.17 -6.27 -0.13
C ALA A 156 11.29 -6.38 1.13
N LEU A 157 9.96 -6.52 0.96
CA LEU A 157 9.05 -6.75 2.07
C LEU A 157 9.27 -8.11 2.75
N TRP A 158 9.60 -9.16 1.99
CA TRP A 158 9.94 -10.47 2.56
C TRP A 158 11.21 -10.39 3.42
N GLU A 159 12.25 -9.71 2.93
CA GLU A 159 13.48 -9.48 3.70
C GLU A 159 13.17 -8.73 4.99
N ARG A 160 12.41 -7.64 4.89
CA ARG A 160 12.00 -6.85 6.06
C ARG A 160 11.15 -7.66 7.05
N ALA A 161 10.22 -8.48 6.55
CA ALA A 161 9.44 -9.37 7.40
C ALA A 161 10.33 -10.37 8.15
N ARG A 162 11.36 -10.91 7.49
CA ARG A 162 12.34 -11.82 8.12
C ARG A 162 13.16 -11.11 9.19
N GLU A 163 13.67 -9.91 8.90
CA GLU A 163 14.41 -9.07 9.86
C GLU A 163 13.54 -8.75 11.09
N GLY A 164 12.29 -8.37 10.84
CA GLY A 164 11.29 -8.07 11.87
C GLY A 164 10.77 -9.30 12.59
N LYS A 165 11.13 -10.53 12.16
CA LYS A 165 10.54 -11.80 12.63
C LYS A 165 9.01 -11.83 12.53
N ALA A 166 8.46 -11.13 11.53
CA ALA A 166 7.06 -11.22 11.18
C ALA A 166 6.80 -12.59 10.54
N ALA A 167 5.83 -13.30 11.07
CA ALA A 167 5.46 -14.63 10.57
C ALA A 167 4.43 -14.55 9.43
N CYS A 168 3.88 -13.36 9.15
CA CYS A 168 2.96 -13.12 8.05
C CYS A 168 3.25 -11.75 7.41
N LEU A 169 2.95 -11.66 6.11
CA LEU A 169 2.98 -10.42 5.32
C LEU A 169 1.63 -10.29 4.63
N VAL A 170 0.99 -9.13 4.75
CA VAL A 170 -0.35 -8.88 4.23
C VAL A 170 -0.39 -7.56 3.46
N TRP A 171 -0.90 -7.60 2.23
CA TRP A 171 -1.33 -6.41 1.50
C TRP A 171 -2.77 -6.11 1.90
N LYS A 172 -2.96 -5.10 2.77
CA LYS A 172 -4.24 -4.88 3.46
C LYS A 172 -5.12 -3.90 2.70
N ASP A 173 -6.36 -4.31 2.42
CA ASP A 173 -7.48 -3.45 1.98
C ASP A 173 -7.22 -2.63 0.72
N PHE A 174 -6.52 -3.17 -0.26
CA PHE A 174 -6.22 -2.43 -1.49
C PHE A 174 -7.47 -2.25 -2.38
N PRO A 175 -7.61 -1.09 -3.05
CA PRO A 175 -8.73 -0.80 -3.94
C PRO A 175 -8.78 -1.75 -5.13
N GLU A 176 -9.97 -1.89 -5.73
CA GLU A 176 -10.20 -2.72 -6.92
C GLU A 176 -9.25 -2.40 -8.08
N SER A 177 -8.88 -1.11 -8.22
CA SER A 177 -7.94 -0.65 -9.24
C SER A 177 -6.55 -1.29 -9.12
N ALA A 178 -6.13 -1.71 -7.91
CA ALA A 178 -4.87 -2.37 -7.65
C ALA A 178 -4.95 -3.90 -7.80
N TRP A 179 -6.15 -4.49 -7.85
CA TRP A 179 -6.34 -5.94 -7.88
C TRP A 179 -5.64 -6.65 -9.04
N PRO A 180 -5.62 -6.12 -10.29
CA PRO A 180 -4.91 -6.80 -11.38
C PRO A 180 -3.42 -7.00 -11.07
N ALA A 181 -2.76 -5.96 -10.53
CA ALA A 181 -1.34 -6.04 -10.15
C ALA A 181 -1.12 -6.99 -8.97
N LEU A 182 -1.97 -6.93 -7.94
CA LEU A 182 -1.86 -7.79 -6.76
C LEU A 182 -2.17 -9.25 -7.06
N ARG A 183 -3.12 -9.55 -7.98
CA ARG A 183 -3.41 -10.92 -8.42
C ARG A 183 -2.27 -11.49 -9.27
N ALA A 184 -1.63 -10.66 -10.10
CA ALA A 184 -0.41 -11.07 -10.80
C ALA A 184 0.71 -11.39 -9.80
N LEU A 185 0.96 -10.48 -8.84
CA LEU A 185 1.93 -10.68 -7.77
C LEU A 185 1.63 -11.92 -6.94
N SER A 186 0.35 -12.19 -6.63
CA SER A 186 -0.08 -13.36 -5.88
C SER A 186 0.30 -14.67 -6.59
N ARG A 187 0.16 -14.75 -7.91
CA ARG A 187 0.57 -15.92 -8.70
C ARG A 187 2.09 -16.09 -8.73
N GLU A 188 2.82 -14.99 -8.83
CA GLU A 188 4.30 -14.99 -8.94
C GLU A 188 4.98 -15.27 -7.60
N ALA A 189 4.49 -14.67 -6.51
CA ALA A 189 5.07 -14.73 -5.18
C ALA A 189 4.38 -15.74 -4.23
N GLY A 190 3.35 -16.46 -4.71
CA GLY A 190 2.62 -17.45 -3.92
C GLY A 190 1.78 -16.88 -2.78
N LEU A 191 1.24 -15.66 -2.95
CA LEU A 191 0.38 -15.02 -1.94
C LEU A 191 -1.05 -15.55 -2.03
N GLY A 192 -1.72 -15.72 -0.89
CA GLY A 192 -3.14 -16.04 -0.83
C GLY A 192 -4.03 -14.79 -0.81
N GLU A 193 -5.20 -14.87 -1.43
CA GLU A 193 -6.23 -13.83 -1.35
C GLU A 193 -7.19 -14.13 -0.19
N ALA A 194 -7.51 -13.11 0.60
CA ALA A 194 -8.47 -13.19 1.70
C ALA A 194 -9.49 -12.06 1.56
N VAL A 195 -10.75 -12.37 1.84
CA VAL A 195 -11.83 -11.37 1.87
C VAL A 195 -11.65 -10.50 3.10
N SER A 196 -11.61 -9.19 2.91
CA SER A 196 -11.53 -8.24 4.03
C SER A 196 -12.86 -8.15 4.81
N TYR A 197 -12.83 -7.43 5.93
CA TYR A 197 -14.01 -7.12 6.70
C TYR A 197 -15.01 -6.29 5.88
N PRO A 198 -16.33 -6.43 6.15
CA PRO A 198 -17.34 -5.66 5.44
C PRO A 198 -17.16 -4.17 5.72
N GLY A 199 -16.80 -3.41 4.68
CA GLY A 199 -16.80 -1.95 4.72
C GLY A 199 -18.23 -1.40 4.76
N THR A 200 -18.41 -0.26 5.43
CA THR A 200 -19.69 0.48 5.42
C THR A 200 -19.49 1.78 4.65
N ARG A 201 -20.17 1.93 3.51
CA ARG A 201 -20.19 3.18 2.75
C ARG A 201 -21.49 3.93 3.02
N ILE A 202 -21.39 5.20 3.38
CA ILE A 202 -22.54 6.11 3.48
C ILE A 202 -22.61 6.87 2.16
N MET A 203 -23.54 6.49 1.29
CA MET A 203 -23.61 7.00 -0.08
C MET A 203 -24.12 8.45 -0.18
N ASP A 204 -24.81 8.94 0.85
CA ASP A 204 -25.39 10.28 0.83
C ASP A 204 -25.54 10.85 2.25
N ILE A 205 -24.69 11.82 2.60
CA ILE A 205 -24.71 12.52 3.89
C ILE A 205 -25.52 13.82 3.88
N GLY A 206 -25.93 14.31 2.70
CA GLY A 206 -26.64 15.58 2.56
C GLY A 206 -25.71 16.79 2.66
N SER A 207 -26.28 18.00 2.69
CA SER A 207 -25.51 19.26 2.73
C SER A 207 -25.06 19.67 4.13
N ASP A 208 -25.69 19.14 5.18
CA ASP A 208 -25.44 19.51 6.56
C ASP A 208 -25.79 18.37 7.54
N PHE A 209 -25.42 18.56 8.80
CA PHE A 209 -25.62 17.58 9.86
C PHE A 209 -27.10 17.25 10.11
N GLU A 210 -28.01 18.22 9.99
CA GLU A 210 -29.45 17.96 10.19
C GLU A 210 -30.05 17.17 9.03
N SER A 211 -29.58 17.41 7.80
CA SER A 211 -29.92 16.63 6.61
C SER A 211 -29.47 15.18 6.76
N TYR A 212 -28.27 14.95 7.29
CA TYR A 212 -27.80 13.63 7.68
C TYR A 212 -28.72 12.98 8.73
N LEU A 213 -29.03 13.69 9.82
CA LEU A 213 -29.92 13.19 10.88
C LEU A 213 -31.33 12.86 10.37
N GLY A 214 -31.85 13.65 9.43
CA GLY A 214 -33.17 13.46 8.82
C GLY A 214 -33.30 12.11 8.11
N ARG A 215 -32.19 11.59 7.57
CA ARG A 215 -32.15 10.31 6.85
C ARG A 215 -31.97 9.10 7.75
N LEU A 216 -31.55 9.30 8.98
CA LEU A 216 -31.50 8.23 9.98
C LEU A 216 -32.93 7.84 10.40
N THR A 217 -33.13 6.56 10.68
CA THR A 217 -34.39 6.09 11.30
C THR A 217 -34.63 6.80 12.62
N ALA A 218 -35.90 6.96 13.03
CA ALA A 218 -36.26 7.70 14.24
C ALA A 218 -35.48 7.22 15.49
N ASN A 219 -35.27 5.90 15.62
CA ASN A 219 -34.48 5.32 16.70
C ASN A 219 -32.98 5.69 16.61
N ARG A 220 -32.36 5.60 15.43
CA ARG A 220 -30.95 5.98 15.23
C ARG A 220 -30.73 7.47 15.48
N ARG A 221 -31.61 8.33 14.98
CA ARG A 221 -31.59 9.78 15.22
C ARG A 221 -31.70 10.11 16.72
N HIS A 222 -32.65 9.48 17.43
CA HIS A 222 -32.82 9.67 18.87
C HIS A 222 -31.56 9.27 19.64
N ASN A 223 -31.00 8.09 19.35
CA ASN A 223 -29.80 7.60 20.03
C ASN A 223 -28.57 8.49 19.76
N LEU A 224 -28.38 8.95 18.52
CA LEU A 224 -27.28 9.84 18.18
C LEU A 224 -27.41 11.20 18.89
N ARG A 225 -28.59 11.82 18.85
CA ARG A 225 -28.85 13.07 19.59
C ARG A 225 -28.66 12.90 21.10
N LYS A 226 -29.12 11.79 21.67
CA LYS A 226 -28.91 11.47 23.09
C LYS A 226 -27.42 11.37 23.42
N LYS A 227 -26.62 10.67 22.61
CA LYS A 227 -25.17 10.55 22.79
C LYS A 227 -24.47 11.91 22.69
N LEU A 228 -24.78 12.70 21.68
CA LEU A 228 -24.20 14.04 21.51
C LEU A 228 -24.54 14.97 22.68
N ARG A 229 -25.78 14.93 23.18
CA ARG A 229 -26.17 15.69 24.37
C ARG A 229 -25.36 15.28 25.59
N LEU A 230 -25.26 13.98 25.86
CA LEU A 230 -24.48 13.46 26.99
C LEU A 230 -22.99 13.82 26.86
N SER A 231 -22.43 13.78 25.65
CA SER A 231 -21.04 14.19 25.42
C SER A 231 -20.82 15.68 25.68
N ARG A 232 -21.77 16.55 25.31
CA ARG A 232 -21.68 18.00 25.59
C ARG A 232 -21.70 18.34 27.08
N ASP A 233 -22.28 17.47 27.90
CA ASP A 233 -22.25 17.61 29.36
C ASP A 233 -20.85 17.31 29.95
N HIS A 234 -19.94 16.71 29.16
CA HIS A 234 -18.61 16.27 29.60
C HIS A 234 -17.44 16.93 28.87
N VAL A 235 -17.63 17.39 27.64
CA VAL A 235 -16.62 18.04 26.79
C VAL A 235 -17.29 19.06 25.88
N ASP A 236 -16.59 20.14 25.54
CA ASP A 236 -17.07 21.07 24.53
C ASP A 236 -16.98 20.39 23.15
N VAL A 237 -18.13 20.12 22.55
CA VAL A 237 -18.24 19.40 21.27
C VAL A 237 -18.75 20.35 20.21
N THR A 238 -17.88 20.65 19.24
CA THR A 238 -18.22 21.38 18.01
C THR A 238 -18.37 20.38 16.87
N VAL A 239 -19.36 20.59 15.99
CA VAL A 239 -19.56 19.77 14.79
C VAL A 239 -19.35 20.66 13.58
N GLU A 240 -18.36 20.30 12.76
CA GLU A 240 -18.05 20.97 11.50
C GLU A 240 -18.08 19.95 10.36
N LEU A 241 -18.53 20.39 9.19
CA LEU A 241 -18.57 19.56 7.98
C LEU A 241 -17.44 20.03 7.06
N VAL A 242 -16.39 19.24 6.95
CA VAL A 242 -15.22 19.54 6.12
C VAL A 242 -15.44 18.98 4.71
N LEU A 243 -15.70 19.87 3.76
CA LEU A 243 -15.78 19.54 2.33
C LEU A 243 -14.42 19.81 1.68
N ASN A 244 -13.73 18.77 1.23
CA ASN A 244 -12.39 18.80 0.61
C ASN A 244 -11.25 19.07 1.62
N PRO A 245 -10.79 18.04 2.35
CA PRO A 245 -9.60 18.12 3.22
C PRO A 245 -8.28 18.25 2.44
#